data_AF-A0A9X4LER3-F1
#
_entry.id   AF-A0A9X4LER3-F1
#
_cell.length_a   1.000
_cell.length_b   1.000
_cell.length_c   1.000
_cell.angle_alpha   90.00
_cell.angle_beta   90.00
_cell.angle_gamma   90.00
#
_symmetry.space_group_name_H-M   'P 1'
#
loop_
_entity.id
_entity.type
_entity.pdbx_description
1 polymer ?
#
loop_
_entity_poly.entity_id
_entity_poly.type
_entity_poly.pdbx_seq_one_letter_code
_entity_poly.pdbx_strand_id
1 'polypeptide(L)'
;MNAATSGQMLLAFWRQRDRESPWGRRLLIALTLLGLGASLYAAPGLWAAVLAGSATLALGGLWTAVAGSLLTQNHPHAARFVPGHLRQLRQAALSAWAVLSLACALLVWAAFERLPSFPALLLIVAATLAFAAWALRAWALWFVLSFGPALFFAFGLDRRLAPLWAALRELWAAQTGPVLALCLLGLAWSITRLFGNGDAAHGAGYAARARMRRAAREGATGHRGGLATFGRPGEWLGRPFERAASAWLRHVLARARPTPASVMQRAEIVLHGQQHWLRQALAVLLALAIAALSLGTVAALGGLGKAWTHGAFGMAIGLASMGINPSFALPGMLWHGRREQALLQLLPGMPQGAAQNRAVAWLQLRHALLAWTLTTLALAPLAWAADDPALLCLAFGALPLSAAWLLRAPAAMRAPSSWTAVLPVLAFLLLAWGLYAAKRQLGLPLAALAGLSVGASLALGAWRWRRVCRAPRPLPAGRLG
;
A
#
# COMPACT_ATOMS: atom_id res chain seq x y z
N MET A 1 30.92 -25.82 -5.66
CA MET A 1 29.85 -24.85 -5.95
C MET A 1 30.48 -23.45 -5.89
N ASN A 2 30.39 -22.63 -6.93
CA ASN A 2 31.05 -21.32 -6.90
C ASN A 2 30.26 -20.34 -6.01
N ALA A 3 30.78 -20.02 -4.82
CA ALA A 3 30.19 -19.04 -3.91
C ALA A 3 29.96 -17.67 -4.60
N ALA A 4 30.80 -17.33 -5.57
CA ALA A 4 30.67 -16.14 -6.40
C ALA A 4 29.34 -16.07 -7.17
N THR A 5 28.89 -17.18 -7.78
CA THR A 5 27.62 -17.21 -8.54
C THR A 5 26.39 -17.04 -7.65
N SER A 6 26.35 -17.72 -6.50
CA SER A 6 25.25 -17.54 -5.52
C SER A 6 25.24 -16.12 -4.94
N GLY A 7 26.42 -15.55 -4.66
CA GLY A 7 26.55 -14.17 -4.22
C GLY A 7 26.00 -13.17 -5.24
N GLN A 8 26.31 -13.34 -6.52
CA GLN A 8 25.78 -12.49 -7.58
C GLN A 8 24.24 -12.55 -7.69
N MET A 9 23.64 -13.75 -7.57
CA MET A 9 22.18 -13.91 -7.59
C MET A 9 21.48 -13.22 -6.42
N LEU A 10 22.05 -13.32 -5.21
CA LEU A 10 21.50 -12.68 -4.00
C LEU A 10 21.67 -11.15 -4.04
N LEU A 11 22.82 -10.68 -4.53
CA LEU A 11 23.11 -9.25 -4.68
C LEU A 11 22.35 -8.59 -5.84
N ALA A 12 21.78 -9.38 -6.76
CA ALA A 12 21.02 -8.86 -7.88
C ALA A 12 19.88 -7.94 -7.45
N PHE A 13 19.26 -8.17 -6.29
CA PHE A 13 18.19 -7.29 -5.79
C PHE A 13 18.70 -5.85 -5.59
N TRP A 14 19.91 -5.67 -5.06
CA TRP A 14 20.51 -4.35 -4.86
C TRP A 14 20.78 -3.63 -6.18
N ARG A 15 21.13 -4.39 -7.23
CA ARG A 15 21.36 -3.88 -8.59
C ARG A 15 20.05 -3.56 -9.33
N GLN A 16 19.00 -4.34 -9.08
CA GLN A 16 17.67 -4.17 -9.68
C GLN A 16 16.89 -2.98 -9.10
N ARG A 17 17.31 -2.44 -7.96
CA ARG A 17 16.60 -1.37 -7.24
C ARG A 17 17.14 0.01 -7.63
N ASP A 18 16.24 0.90 -8.06
CA ASP A 18 16.45 2.24 -8.65
C ASP A 18 17.80 2.91 -8.36
N ARG A 19 18.75 2.79 -9.29
CA ARG A 19 19.99 3.58 -9.28
C ARG A 19 19.72 5.09 -9.31
N GLU A 20 18.58 5.49 -9.86
CA GLU A 20 18.26 6.89 -10.18
C GLU A 20 17.82 7.73 -8.97
N SER A 21 17.54 7.15 -7.80
CA SER A 21 17.12 7.91 -6.61
C SER A 21 17.65 7.35 -5.28
N PRO A 22 18.95 7.55 -4.96
CA PRO A 22 19.55 7.06 -3.72
C PRO A 22 19.04 7.79 -2.46
N TRP A 23 18.72 9.08 -2.59
CA TRP A 23 18.21 9.93 -1.52
C TRP A 23 16.97 9.37 -0.86
N GLY A 24 16.16 8.72 -1.67
CA GLY A 24 14.95 8.11 -1.19
C GLY A 24 15.17 7.00 -0.18
N ARG A 25 16.13 6.12 -0.46
CA ARG A 25 16.48 5.06 0.48
C ARG A 25 17.06 5.66 1.75
N ARG A 26 17.92 6.67 1.62
CA ARG A 26 18.53 7.37 2.76
C ARG A 26 17.48 8.00 3.65
N LEU A 27 16.47 8.67 3.09
CA LEU A 27 15.41 9.30 3.88
C LEU A 27 14.50 8.26 4.54
N LEU A 28 14.13 7.17 3.85
CA LEU A 28 13.40 6.07 4.50
C LEU A 28 14.20 5.48 5.67
N ILE A 29 15.49 5.22 5.48
CA ILE A 29 16.38 4.76 6.55
C ILE A 29 16.42 5.77 7.69
N ALA A 30 16.61 7.05 7.39
CA ALA A 30 16.64 8.11 8.40
C ALA A 30 15.33 8.18 9.19
N LEU A 31 14.18 8.08 8.52
CA LEU A 31 12.87 8.06 9.17
C LEU A 31 12.64 6.80 10.01
N THR A 32 13.10 5.64 9.54
CA THR A 32 13.06 4.40 10.32
C THR A 32 13.95 4.52 11.56
N LEU A 33 15.14 5.10 11.44
CA LEU A 33 16.04 5.35 12.56
C LEU A 33 15.48 6.39 13.55
N LEU A 34 14.85 7.45 13.05
CA LEU A 34 14.17 8.45 13.88
C LEU A 34 12.97 7.84 14.61
N GLY A 35 12.15 7.06 13.91
CA GLY A 35 11.03 6.34 14.52
C GLY A 35 11.51 5.36 15.59
N LEU A 36 12.58 4.62 15.31
CA LEU A 36 13.23 3.75 16.26
C LEU A 36 13.73 4.52 17.49
N GLY A 37 14.46 5.63 17.29
CA GLY A 37 14.93 6.49 18.37
C GLY A 37 13.80 7.04 19.22
N ALA A 38 12.70 7.48 18.60
CA ALA A 38 11.50 7.93 19.30
C ALA A 38 10.83 6.81 20.10
N SER A 39 10.75 5.59 19.56
CA SER A 39 10.23 4.42 20.28
C SER A 39 11.10 4.05 21.49
N LEU A 40 12.43 4.12 21.34
CA LEU A 40 13.38 3.88 22.43
C LEU A 40 13.26 4.95 23.53
N TYR A 41 13.09 6.21 23.15
CA TYR A 41 12.87 7.30 24.10
C TYR A 41 11.54 7.16 24.85
N ALA A 42 10.47 6.79 24.15
CA ALA A 42 9.14 6.66 24.75
C ALA A 42 9.00 5.44 25.68
N ALA A 43 9.80 4.39 25.47
CA ALA A 43 9.76 3.16 26.26
C ALA A 43 11.18 2.65 26.56
N PRO A 44 11.94 3.34 27.44
CA PRO A 44 13.35 3.03 27.68
C PRO A 44 13.57 1.61 28.22
N GLY A 45 12.60 1.04 28.95
CA GLY A 45 12.66 -0.34 29.44
C GLY A 45 12.44 -1.43 28.39
N LEU A 46 12.04 -1.08 27.15
CA LEU A 46 11.74 -2.01 26.07
C LEU A 46 12.78 -1.98 24.95
N TRP A 47 13.96 -1.37 25.18
CA TRP A 47 14.94 -1.13 24.13
C TRP A 47 15.37 -2.41 23.39
N ALA A 48 15.62 -3.50 24.12
CA ALA A 48 16.02 -4.77 23.55
C ALA A 48 14.91 -5.36 22.65
N ALA A 49 13.67 -5.35 23.13
CA ALA A 49 12.49 -5.81 22.39
C ALA A 49 12.23 -4.96 21.13
N VAL A 50 12.33 -3.63 21.24
CA VAL A 50 12.12 -2.70 20.11
C VAL A 50 13.21 -2.87 19.06
N LEU A 51 14.48 -2.98 19.45
CA LEU A 51 15.60 -3.21 18.54
C LEU A 51 15.49 -4.58 17.86
N ALA A 52 15.28 -5.64 18.63
CA ALA A 52 15.17 -6.99 18.09
C ALA A 52 13.95 -7.15 17.18
N GLY A 53 12.81 -6.58 17.55
CA GLY A 53 11.61 -6.54 16.70
C GLY A 53 11.88 -5.79 15.39
N SER A 54 12.52 -4.61 15.47
CA SER A 54 12.87 -3.81 14.29
C SER A 54 13.88 -4.51 13.38
N ALA A 55 14.90 -5.15 13.95
CA ALA A 55 15.88 -5.93 13.22
C ALA A 55 15.23 -7.16 12.55
N THR A 56 14.34 -7.86 13.26
CA THR A 56 13.58 -8.99 12.72
C THR A 56 12.69 -8.57 11.56
N LEU A 57 12.00 -7.43 11.67
CA LEU A 57 11.22 -6.85 10.57
C LEU A 57 12.11 -6.46 9.37
N ALA A 58 13.28 -5.89 9.62
CA ALA A 58 14.24 -5.56 8.58
C ALA A 58 14.77 -6.81 7.85
N LEU A 59 15.07 -7.88 8.58
CA LEU A 59 15.48 -9.18 8.02
C LEU A 59 14.34 -9.85 7.24
N GLY A 60 13.10 -9.80 7.73
CA GLY A 60 11.93 -10.24 6.98
C GLY A 60 11.72 -9.43 5.68
N GLY A 61 11.92 -8.11 5.76
CA GLY A 61 11.94 -7.22 4.59
C GLY A 61 13.05 -7.57 3.59
N LEU A 62 14.25 -7.91 4.09
CA LEU A 62 15.35 -8.39 3.26
C LEU A 62 14.99 -9.70 2.57
N TRP A 63 14.43 -10.66 3.30
CA TRP A 63 13.97 -11.93 2.73
C TRP A 63 12.97 -11.72 1.61
N THR A 64 11.93 -10.90 1.82
CA THR A 64 10.93 -10.63 0.78
C THR A 64 11.54 -9.98 -0.47
N ALA A 65 12.53 -9.08 -0.30
CA ALA A 65 13.26 -8.49 -1.41
C ALA A 65 14.10 -9.53 -2.19
N VAL A 66 14.83 -10.40 -1.46
CA VAL A 66 15.63 -11.48 -2.06
C VAL A 66 14.72 -12.48 -2.78
N ALA A 67 13.69 -12.99 -2.13
CA ALA A 67 12.72 -13.92 -2.71
C ALA A 67 12.04 -13.32 -3.95
N GLY A 68 11.63 -12.05 -3.89
CA GLY A 68 11.07 -11.33 -5.04
C GLY A 68 12.03 -11.21 -6.22
N SER A 69 13.32 -10.97 -5.96
CA SER A 69 14.38 -10.95 -6.97
C SER A 69 14.59 -12.34 -7.60
N LEU A 70 14.73 -13.40 -6.79
CA LEU A 70 14.89 -14.78 -7.29
C LEU A 70 13.68 -15.20 -8.13
N LEU A 71 12.47 -14.86 -7.69
CA LEU A 71 11.23 -15.08 -8.43
C LEU A 71 11.16 -14.34 -9.78
N THR A 72 11.88 -13.23 -9.91
CA THR A 72 12.01 -12.46 -11.16
C THR A 72 13.07 -13.08 -12.07
N GLN A 73 14.17 -13.59 -11.51
CA GLN A 73 15.21 -14.33 -12.24
C GLN A 73 14.72 -15.70 -12.75
N ASN A 74 13.66 -16.25 -12.17
CA ASN A 74 13.02 -17.48 -12.64
C ASN A 74 12.18 -17.26 -13.91
N HIS A 75 12.82 -16.84 -15.00
CA HIS A 75 12.19 -16.67 -16.31
C HIS A 75 11.85 -18.05 -16.92
N PRO A 76 10.67 -18.25 -17.56
CA PRO A 76 10.30 -19.55 -18.13
C PRO A 76 11.32 -20.11 -19.14
N HIS A 77 11.82 -19.25 -20.04
CA HIS A 77 12.87 -19.66 -20.99
C HIS A 77 14.19 -20.02 -20.29
N ALA A 78 14.64 -19.24 -19.30
CA ALA A 78 15.87 -19.56 -18.58
C ALA A 78 15.76 -20.85 -17.78
N ALA A 79 14.61 -21.07 -17.12
CA ALA A 79 14.34 -22.30 -16.37
C ALA A 79 14.34 -23.56 -17.26
N ARG A 80 13.93 -23.43 -18.53
CA ARG A 80 13.88 -24.54 -19.50
C ARG A 80 15.19 -24.76 -20.24
N PHE A 81 15.88 -23.70 -20.63
CA PHE A 81 16.99 -23.77 -21.59
C PHE A 81 18.36 -23.53 -20.98
N VAL A 82 18.48 -22.98 -19.76
CA VAL A 82 19.78 -22.74 -19.10
C VAL A 82 20.06 -23.88 -18.11
N PRO A 83 21.05 -24.76 -18.38
CA PRO A 83 21.37 -25.87 -17.51
C PRO A 83 21.74 -25.41 -16.10
N GLY A 84 21.17 -26.07 -15.08
CA GLY A 84 21.49 -25.80 -13.68
C GLY A 84 20.89 -24.51 -13.09
N HIS A 85 20.32 -23.60 -13.89
CA HIS A 85 19.75 -22.33 -13.43
C HIS A 85 18.73 -22.50 -12.31
N LEU A 86 17.77 -23.41 -12.52
CA LEU A 86 16.72 -23.69 -11.54
C LEU A 86 17.26 -24.29 -10.23
N ARG A 87 18.28 -25.16 -10.33
CA ARG A 87 18.95 -25.75 -9.17
C ARG A 87 19.64 -24.66 -8.34
N GLN A 88 20.34 -23.74 -9.01
CA GLN A 88 21.03 -22.62 -8.36
C GLN A 88 20.04 -21.67 -7.66
N LEU A 89 18.91 -21.34 -8.31
CA LEU A 89 17.87 -20.52 -7.68
C LEU A 89 17.27 -21.18 -6.44
N ARG A 90 16.98 -22.50 -6.49
CA ARG A 90 16.46 -23.26 -5.35
C ARG A 90 17.45 -23.29 -4.19
N GLN A 91 18.73 -23.53 -4.47
CA GLN A 91 19.79 -23.54 -3.46
C GLN A 91 19.97 -22.17 -2.81
N ALA A 92 20.03 -21.09 -3.61
CA ALA A 92 20.15 -19.73 -3.10
C ALA A 92 18.94 -19.32 -2.23
N ALA A 93 17.73 -19.71 -2.63
CA ALA A 93 16.51 -19.46 -1.86
C ALA A 93 16.51 -20.21 -0.52
N LEU A 94 16.86 -21.50 -0.54
CA LEU A 94 16.94 -22.32 0.67
C LEU A 94 17.99 -21.80 1.65
N SER A 95 19.19 -21.46 1.17
CA SER A 95 20.25 -20.94 2.03
C SER A 95 19.87 -19.60 2.66
N ALA A 96 19.31 -18.69 1.86
CA ALA A 96 18.88 -17.39 2.36
C ALA A 96 17.71 -17.52 3.35
N TRP A 97 16.73 -18.37 3.06
CA TRP A 97 15.61 -18.65 3.96
C TRP A 97 16.10 -19.23 5.29
N ALA A 98 16.92 -20.27 5.27
CA ALA A 98 17.41 -20.93 6.49
C ALA A 98 18.20 -19.97 7.38
N VAL A 99 19.14 -19.21 6.79
CA VAL A 99 19.96 -18.24 7.54
C VAL A 99 19.10 -17.12 8.14
N LEU A 100 18.17 -16.56 7.36
CA LEU A 100 17.31 -15.47 7.85
C LEU A 100 16.29 -15.97 8.88
N SER A 101 15.75 -17.17 8.73
CA SER A 101 14.87 -17.79 9.73
C SER A 101 15.59 -18.00 11.06
N LEU A 102 16.81 -18.53 11.02
CA LEU A 102 17.62 -18.73 12.22
C LEU A 102 17.98 -17.41 12.89
N ALA A 103 18.45 -16.42 12.13
CA ALA A 103 18.81 -15.10 12.64
C ALA A 103 17.62 -14.38 13.29
N CYS A 104 16.45 -14.37 12.63
CA CYS A 104 15.23 -13.81 13.18
C CYS A 104 14.78 -14.53 14.46
N ALA A 105 14.81 -15.87 14.47
CA ALA A 105 14.43 -16.65 15.65
C ALA A 105 15.37 -16.39 16.84
N LEU A 106 16.68 -16.32 16.61
CA LEU A 106 17.67 -16.01 17.63
C LEU A 106 17.50 -14.59 18.19
N LEU A 107 17.29 -13.58 17.33
CA LEU A 107 17.07 -12.20 17.76
C LEU A 107 15.85 -12.08 18.65
N VAL A 108 14.73 -12.70 18.24
CA VAL A 108 13.49 -12.66 19.00
C VAL A 108 13.63 -13.46 20.30
N TRP A 109 14.23 -14.65 20.27
CA TRP A 109 14.46 -15.46 21.47
C TRP A 109 15.36 -14.77 22.51
N ALA A 110 16.43 -14.10 22.07
CA ALA A 110 17.35 -13.41 22.96
C ALA A 110 16.78 -12.13 23.60
N ALA A 111 15.81 -11.47 22.94
CA ALA A 111 15.31 -10.17 23.36
C ALA A 111 14.04 -10.19 24.21
N PHE A 112 13.37 -11.34 24.31
CA PHE A 112 12.11 -11.46 25.03
C PHE A 112 12.12 -12.70 25.95
N GLU A 113 12.06 -12.45 27.25
CA GLU A 113 12.15 -13.49 28.29
C GLU A 113 10.94 -14.44 28.32
N ARG A 114 9.77 -13.99 27.86
CA ARG A 114 8.49 -14.72 27.93
C ARG A 114 8.02 -15.22 26.56
N LEU A 115 8.91 -15.87 25.82
CA LEU A 115 8.58 -16.44 24.52
C LEU A 115 8.41 -17.96 24.54
N PRO A 116 7.75 -18.52 23.50
CA PRO A 116 7.80 -19.95 23.23
C PRO A 116 9.24 -20.46 23.18
N SER A 117 9.42 -21.77 23.35
CA SER A 117 10.73 -22.41 23.20
C SER A 117 11.36 -22.08 21.84
N PHE A 118 12.69 -22.02 21.80
CA PHE A 118 13.42 -21.71 20.56
C PHE A 118 12.99 -22.56 19.35
N PRO A 119 12.75 -23.89 19.48
CA PRO A 119 12.16 -24.71 18.41
C PRO A 119 10.85 -24.15 17.85
N ALA A 120 9.93 -23.71 18.71
CA ALA A 120 8.64 -23.18 18.29
C ALA A 120 8.81 -21.82 17.59
N LEU A 121 9.66 -20.93 18.13
CA LEU A 121 9.99 -19.65 17.49
C LEU A 121 10.60 -19.85 16.10
N LEU A 122 11.57 -20.76 15.97
CA LEU A 122 12.20 -21.09 14.70
C LEU A 122 11.17 -21.56 13.68
N LEU A 123 10.27 -22.47 14.07
CA LEU A 123 9.22 -22.96 13.20
C LEU A 123 8.26 -21.84 12.77
N ILE A 124 7.81 -21.00 13.71
CA ILE A 124 6.92 -19.85 13.42
C ILE A 124 7.58 -18.91 12.41
N VAL A 125 8.80 -18.47 12.69
CA VAL A 125 9.55 -17.56 11.81
C VAL A 125 9.79 -18.19 10.44
N ALA A 126 10.21 -19.46 10.40
CA ALA A 126 10.45 -20.19 9.16
C ALA A 126 9.19 -20.31 8.30
N ALA A 127 8.04 -20.62 8.93
CA ALA A 127 6.74 -20.68 8.28
C ALA A 127 6.29 -19.30 7.78
N THR A 128 6.47 -18.24 8.58
CA THR A 128 6.12 -16.86 8.19
C THR A 128 6.94 -16.41 6.98
N LEU A 129 8.25 -16.65 6.97
CA LEU A 129 9.10 -16.29 5.83
C LEU A 129 8.76 -17.13 4.59
N ALA A 130 8.49 -18.44 4.75
CA ALA A 130 8.05 -19.27 3.63
C ALA A 130 6.71 -18.80 3.05
N PHE A 131 5.74 -18.51 3.91
CA PHE A 131 4.46 -17.93 3.53
C PHE A 131 4.64 -16.60 2.79
N ALA A 132 5.49 -15.70 3.29
CA ALA A 132 5.76 -14.42 2.64
C ALA A 132 6.31 -14.61 1.22
N ALA A 133 7.23 -15.56 1.00
CA ALA A 133 7.74 -15.88 -0.32
C ALA A 133 6.65 -16.46 -1.25
N TRP A 134 5.80 -17.34 -0.73
CA TRP A 134 4.65 -17.87 -1.47
C TRP A 134 3.63 -16.78 -1.81
N ALA A 135 3.38 -15.84 -0.92
CA ALA A 135 2.48 -14.71 -1.14
C ALA A 135 3.00 -13.74 -2.23
N LEU A 136 4.32 -13.67 -2.44
CA LEU A 136 4.91 -12.97 -3.59
C LEU A 136 4.65 -13.71 -4.93
N ARG A 137 4.54 -15.04 -4.90
CA ARG A 137 4.24 -15.85 -6.09
C ARG A 137 2.73 -15.88 -6.38
N ALA A 138 1.92 -16.09 -5.36
CA ALA A 138 0.49 -16.26 -5.43
C ALA A 138 -0.20 -15.18 -4.58
N TRP A 139 -0.53 -14.07 -5.23
CA TRP A 139 -1.13 -12.90 -4.58
C TRP A 139 -2.42 -13.21 -3.80
N ALA A 140 -3.18 -14.25 -4.22
CA ALA A 140 -4.38 -14.70 -3.53
C ALA A 140 -4.12 -15.15 -2.08
N LEU A 141 -2.89 -15.56 -1.74
CA LEU A 141 -2.52 -15.88 -0.36
C LEU A 141 -2.58 -14.65 0.55
N TRP A 142 -2.44 -13.43 0.02
CA TRP A 142 -2.69 -12.22 0.81
C TRP A 142 -4.15 -12.12 1.26
N PHE A 143 -5.11 -12.57 0.44
CA PHE A 143 -6.50 -12.65 0.88
C PHE A 143 -6.71 -13.70 1.95
N VAL A 144 -6.04 -14.85 1.84
CA VAL A 144 -6.06 -15.87 2.90
C VAL A 144 -5.47 -15.31 4.19
N LEU A 145 -4.40 -14.52 4.13
CA LEU A 145 -3.85 -13.85 5.31
C LEU A 145 -4.85 -12.83 5.90
N SER A 146 -5.48 -12.01 5.06
CA SER A 146 -6.36 -10.93 5.51
C SER A 146 -7.71 -11.42 6.02
N PHE A 147 -8.31 -12.42 5.37
CA PHE A 147 -9.67 -12.90 5.67
C PHE A 147 -9.67 -14.28 6.33
N GLY A 148 -8.61 -15.07 6.16
CA GLY A 148 -8.53 -16.44 6.66
C GLY A 148 -8.74 -16.53 8.17
N PRO A 149 -8.10 -15.72 9.03
CA PRO A 149 -8.37 -15.75 10.46
C PRO A 149 -9.84 -15.47 10.80
N ALA A 150 -10.43 -14.43 10.19
CA ALA A 150 -11.83 -14.09 10.42
C ALA A 150 -12.76 -15.24 9.99
N LEU A 151 -12.55 -15.82 8.80
CA LEU A 151 -13.33 -16.96 8.30
C LEU A 151 -13.09 -18.22 9.16
N PHE A 152 -11.88 -18.46 9.62
CA PHE A 152 -11.51 -19.61 10.45
C PHE A 152 -12.30 -19.63 11.76
N PHE A 153 -12.31 -18.50 12.48
CA PHE A 153 -13.09 -18.37 13.72
C PHE A 153 -14.60 -18.27 13.45
N ALA A 154 -15.00 -17.56 12.39
CA ALA A 154 -16.41 -17.41 11.98
C ALA A 154 -17.12 -18.75 11.78
N PHE A 155 -16.48 -19.70 11.08
CA PHE A 155 -17.05 -21.01 10.83
C PHE A 155 -16.86 -22.00 12.00
N GLY A 156 -16.34 -21.53 13.14
CA GLY A 156 -16.04 -22.35 14.30
C GLY A 156 -15.00 -23.45 14.01
N LEU A 157 -14.12 -23.23 13.02
CA LEU A 157 -13.10 -24.20 12.65
C LEU A 157 -12.08 -24.38 13.78
N ASP A 158 -11.84 -23.35 14.59
CA ASP A 158 -11.06 -23.43 15.82
C ASP A 158 -11.60 -24.52 16.77
N ARG A 159 -12.92 -24.57 16.97
CA ARG A 159 -13.57 -25.57 17.83
C ARG A 159 -13.59 -26.94 17.17
N ARG A 160 -13.92 -27.01 15.88
CA ARG A 160 -13.97 -28.28 15.12
C ARG A 160 -12.59 -28.93 14.99
N LEU A 161 -11.54 -28.12 14.87
CA LEU A 161 -10.15 -28.57 14.79
C LEU A 161 -9.45 -28.60 16.15
N ALA A 162 -10.13 -28.28 17.25
CA ALA A 162 -9.56 -28.32 18.59
C ALA A 162 -8.99 -29.71 18.96
N PRO A 163 -9.65 -30.84 18.66
CA PRO A 163 -9.09 -32.16 18.93
C PRO A 163 -7.79 -32.43 18.15
N LEU A 164 -7.76 -32.04 16.87
CA LEU A 164 -6.55 -32.13 16.05
C LEU A 164 -5.43 -31.24 16.63
N TRP A 165 -5.76 -30.03 17.05
CA TRP A 165 -4.79 -29.11 17.63
C TRP A 165 -4.24 -29.60 18.97
N ALA A 166 -5.07 -30.25 19.79
CA ALA A 166 -4.65 -30.90 21.02
C ALA A 166 -3.69 -32.06 20.72
N ALA A 167 -4.05 -32.96 19.80
CA ALA A 167 -3.21 -34.08 19.40
C ALA A 167 -1.86 -33.62 18.82
N LEU A 168 -1.84 -32.57 18.00
CA LEU A 168 -0.60 -31.98 17.48
C LEU A 168 0.26 -31.36 18.58
N ARG A 169 -0.36 -30.74 19.59
CA ARG A 169 0.36 -30.17 20.73
C ARG A 169 0.98 -31.24 21.61
N GLU A 170 0.25 -32.32 21.87
CA GLU A 170 0.76 -33.49 22.59
C GLU A 170 1.92 -34.15 21.83
N LEU A 171 1.77 -34.35 20.51
CA LEU A 171 2.83 -34.87 19.66
C LEU A 171 4.07 -33.95 19.68
N TRP A 172 3.87 -32.64 19.62
CA TRP A 172 4.96 -31.67 19.73
C TRP A 172 5.66 -31.74 21.09
N ALA A 173 4.91 -31.86 22.19
CA ALA A 173 5.46 -31.98 23.54
C ALA A 173 6.24 -33.29 23.71
N ALA A 174 5.76 -34.39 23.14
CA ALA A 174 6.42 -35.69 23.22
C ALA A 174 7.66 -35.80 22.31
N GLN A 175 7.61 -35.20 21.12
CA GLN A 175 8.63 -35.38 20.07
C GLN A 175 9.01 -34.07 19.37
N THR A 176 9.39 -33.05 20.14
CA THR A 176 9.71 -31.71 19.60
C THR A 176 10.75 -31.75 18.48
N GLY A 177 11.85 -32.50 18.64
CA GLY A 177 12.94 -32.58 17.67
C GLY A 177 12.51 -33.17 16.31
N PRO A 178 12.00 -34.41 16.27
CA PRO A 178 11.53 -35.05 15.03
C PRO A 178 10.43 -34.25 14.33
N VAL A 179 9.44 -33.73 15.08
CA VAL A 179 8.35 -32.92 14.51
C VAL A 179 8.88 -31.63 13.92
N LEU A 180 9.77 -30.92 14.63
CA LEU A 180 10.44 -29.73 14.09
C LEU A 180 11.20 -30.05 12.79
N ALA A 181 12.00 -31.10 12.79
CA ALA A 181 12.78 -31.50 11.61
C ALA A 181 11.87 -31.79 10.41
N LEU A 182 10.79 -32.55 10.62
CA LEU A 182 9.81 -32.85 9.59
C LEU A 182 9.13 -31.58 9.05
N CYS A 183 8.70 -30.68 9.94
CA CYS A 183 8.10 -29.41 9.54
C CYS A 183 9.08 -28.53 8.76
N LEU A 184 10.33 -28.40 9.20
CA LEU A 184 11.35 -27.62 8.51
C LEU A 184 11.71 -28.22 7.15
N LEU A 185 11.78 -29.55 7.02
CA LEU A 185 11.96 -30.24 5.74
C LEU A 185 10.76 -30.00 4.80
N GLY A 186 9.53 -30.04 5.31
CA GLY A 186 8.33 -29.71 4.55
C GLY A 186 8.34 -28.26 4.05
N LEU A 187 8.73 -27.31 4.90
CA LEU A 187 8.87 -25.91 4.53
C LEU A 187 10.00 -25.71 3.51
N ALA A 188 11.16 -26.33 3.70
CA ALA A 188 12.28 -26.30 2.76
C ALA A 188 11.85 -26.84 1.38
N TRP A 189 11.17 -27.99 1.36
CA TRP A 189 10.58 -28.53 0.14
C TRP A 189 9.61 -27.54 -0.50
N SER A 190 8.73 -26.88 0.27
CA SER A 190 7.84 -25.84 -0.24
C SER A 190 8.58 -24.66 -0.88
N ILE A 191 9.72 -24.22 -0.31
CA ILE A 191 10.56 -23.16 -0.88
C ILE A 191 11.12 -23.59 -2.23
N THR A 192 11.54 -24.85 -2.39
CA THR A 192 12.03 -25.33 -3.70
C THR A 192 10.94 -25.34 -4.78
N ARG A 193 9.68 -25.55 -4.38
CA ARG A 193 8.48 -25.56 -5.25
C ARG A 193 8.01 -24.16 -5.63
N LEU A 194 8.56 -23.11 -5.00
CA LEU A 194 8.32 -21.72 -5.37
C LEU A 194 8.78 -21.41 -6.81
N PHE A 195 9.74 -22.18 -7.35
CA PHE A 195 10.30 -21.98 -8.68
C PHE A 195 9.72 -22.99 -9.69
N GLY A 196 9.14 -22.46 -10.76
CA GLY A 196 8.56 -23.27 -11.85
C GLY A 196 9.61 -23.74 -12.86
N ASN A 197 9.32 -24.87 -13.54
CA ASN A 197 10.27 -25.56 -14.41
C ASN A 197 10.30 -25.04 -15.87
N GLY A 198 9.48 -24.03 -16.21
CA GLY A 198 9.42 -23.47 -17.58
C GLY A 198 8.32 -24.06 -18.47
N ASP A 199 7.36 -24.76 -17.88
CA ASP A 199 6.13 -25.23 -18.54
C ASP A 199 5.14 -24.08 -18.82
N ALA A 200 4.03 -24.39 -19.50
CA ALA A 200 2.99 -23.42 -19.85
C ALA A 200 2.36 -22.75 -18.61
N ALA A 201 2.15 -23.52 -17.54
CA ALA A 201 1.63 -23.00 -16.28
C ALA A 201 2.60 -21.99 -15.63
N HIS A 202 3.90 -22.29 -15.64
CA HIS A 202 4.94 -21.36 -15.20
C HIS A 202 4.95 -20.10 -16.08
N GLY A 203 4.82 -20.24 -17.40
CA GLY A 203 4.71 -19.13 -18.34
C GLY A 203 3.55 -18.19 -18.02
N ALA A 204 2.34 -18.74 -17.85
CA ALA A 204 1.14 -17.97 -17.51
C ALA A 204 1.29 -17.26 -16.15
N GLY A 205 1.77 -17.97 -15.13
CA GLY A 205 2.01 -17.40 -13.80
C GLY A 205 3.11 -16.33 -13.79
N TYR A 206 4.16 -16.49 -14.59
CA TYR A 206 5.20 -15.47 -14.76
C TYR A 206 4.66 -14.22 -15.44
N ALA A 207 3.87 -14.36 -16.51
CA ALA A 207 3.24 -13.25 -17.22
C ALA A 207 2.27 -12.47 -16.32
N ALA A 208 1.45 -13.17 -15.52
CA ALA A 208 0.57 -12.53 -14.55
C ALA A 208 1.34 -11.69 -13.51
N ARG A 209 2.41 -12.24 -12.94
CA ARG A 209 3.30 -11.50 -12.02
C ARG A 209 4.01 -10.33 -12.71
N ALA A 210 4.44 -10.49 -13.95
CA ALA A 210 5.07 -9.42 -14.71
C ALA A 210 4.11 -8.23 -14.93
N ARG A 211 2.83 -8.48 -15.21
CA ARG A 211 1.80 -7.43 -15.28
C ARG A 211 1.62 -6.72 -13.93
N MET A 212 1.52 -7.47 -12.84
CA MET A 212 1.42 -6.89 -11.49
C MET A 212 2.64 -6.05 -11.12
N ARG A 213 3.85 -6.52 -11.41
CA ARG A 213 5.09 -5.74 -11.19
C ARG A 213 5.09 -4.46 -12.01
N ARG A 214 4.62 -4.51 -13.25
CA ARG A 214 4.49 -3.31 -14.10
C ARG A 214 3.49 -2.33 -13.50
N ALA A 215 2.29 -2.79 -13.13
CA ALA A 215 1.28 -1.97 -12.48
C ALA A 215 1.77 -1.36 -11.15
N ALA A 216 2.54 -2.11 -10.35
CA ALA A 216 3.14 -1.60 -9.12
C ALA A 216 4.23 -0.53 -9.38
N ARG A 217 5.06 -0.70 -10.41
CA ARG A 217 6.06 0.30 -10.83
C ARG A 217 5.39 1.57 -11.35
N GLU A 218 4.39 1.42 -12.20
CA GLU A 218 3.55 2.52 -12.68
C GLU A 218 2.92 3.26 -11.49
N GLY A 219 2.32 2.52 -10.55
CA GLY A 219 1.73 3.07 -9.33
C GLY A 219 2.74 3.83 -8.46
N ALA A 220 3.97 3.30 -8.34
CA ALA A 220 5.06 3.97 -7.64
C ALA A 220 5.44 5.29 -8.34
N THR A 221 5.34 5.38 -9.67
CA THR A 221 5.55 6.64 -10.41
C THR A 221 4.29 7.52 -10.49
N GLY A 222 3.27 7.26 -9.66
CA GLY A 222 2.02 8.01 -9.64
C GLY A 222 1.07 7.73 -10.80
N HIS A 223 1.39 6.77 -11.69
CA HIS A 223 0.48 6.28 -12.72
C HIS A 223 -0.35 5.12 -12.16
N ARG A 224 -1.63 5.33 -11.89
CA ARG A 224 -2.49 4.24 -11.42
C ARG A 224 -3.24 3.62 -12.59
N GLY A 225 -2.82 2.43 -12.99
CA GLY A 225 -3.57 1.58 -13.91
C GLY A 225 -4.94 1.20 -13.33
N GLY A 226 -5.91 0.93 -14.19
CA GLY A 226 -7.22 0.43 -13.78
C GLY A 226 -7.17 -1.02 -13.26
N LEU A 227 -8.27 -1.49 -12.70
CA LEU A 227 -8.38 -2.86 -12.15
C LEU A 227 -8.15 -3.95 -13.22
N ALA A 228 -8.37 -3.66 -14.50
CA ALA A 228 -8.07 -4.57 -15.61
C ALA A 228 -6.59 -5.03 -15.66
N THR A 229 -5.66 -4.28 -15.06
CA THR A 229 -4.25 -4.68 -14.95
C THR A 229 -4.05 -5.99 -14.16
N PHE A 230 -5.01 -6.36 -13.31
CA PHE A 230 -5.01 -7.60 -12.53
C PHE A 230 -5.63 -8.80 -13.29
N GLY A 231 -5.85 -8.67 -14.59
CA GLY A 231 -6.43 -9.71 -15.44
C GLY A 231 -7.96 -9.77 -15.35
N ARG A 232 -8.54 -10.92 -15.76
CA ARG A 232 -10.00 -11.09 -15.88
C ARG A 232 -10.80 -10.76 -14.61
N PRO A 233 -10.39 -11.19 -13.40
CA PRO A 233 -11.12 -10.83 -12.18
C PRO A 233 -11.11 -9.32 -11.93
N GLY A 234 -9.98 -8.67 -12.18
CA GLY A 234 -9.85 -7.23 -12.04
C GLY A 234 -10.66 -6.46 -13.09
N GLU A 235 -10.72 -6.94 -14.33
CA GLU A 235 -11.60 -6.37 -15.36
C GLU A 235 -13.07 -6.48 -14.93
N TRP A 236 -13.50 -7.66 -14.48
CA TRP A 236 -14.88 -7.87 -14.01
C TRP A 236 -15.23 -6.95 -12.84
N LEU A 237 -14.36 -6.85 -11.83
CA LEU A 237 -14.51 -5.92 -10.70
C LEU A 237 -14.46 -4.45 -11.14
N GLY A 238 -13.79 -4.13 -12.24
CA GLY A 238 -13.68 -2.79 -12.82
C GLY A 238 -14.92 -2.34 -13.61
N ARG A 239 -15.72 -3.27 -14.14
CA ARG A 239 -16.88 -2.96 -14.99
C ARG A 239 -17.88 -1.99 -14.34
N PRO A 240 -18.25 -2.10 -13.05
CA PRO A 240 -19.14 -1.11 -12.42
C PRO A 240 -18.55 0.31 -12.44
N PHE A 241 -17.25 0.45 -12.18
CA PHE A 241 -16.55 1.74 -12.22
C PHE A 241 -16.52 2.33 -13.64
N GLU A 242 -16.26 1.49 -14.63
CA GLU A 242 -16.26 1.89 -16.04
C GLU A 242 -17.65 2.28 -16.53
N ARG A 243 -18.69 1.53 -16.16
CA ARG A 243 -20.09 1.85 -16.48
C ARG A 243 -20.50 3.19 -15.88
N ALA A 244 -20.17 3.43 -14.61
CA ALA A 244 -20.46 4.70 -13.95
C ALA A 244 -19.70 5.86 -14.60
N ALA A 245 -18.40 5.70 -14.89
CA ALA A 245 -17.60 6.72 -15.58
C ALA A 245 -18.12 7.00 -17.00
N SER A 246 -18.55 5.95 -17.72
CA SER A 246 -19.12 6.08 -19.06
C SER A 246 -20.49 6.76 -19.04
N ALA A 247 -21.34 6.44 -18.06
CA ALA A 247 -22.63 7.11 -17.86
C ALA A 247 -22.43 8.59 -17.54
N TRP A 248 -21.46 8.92 -16.68
CA TRP A 248 -21.06 10.29 -16.39
C TRP A 248 -20.56 11.02 -17.64
N LEU A 249 -19.68 10.41 -18.44
CA LEU A 249 -19.20 11.01 -19.69
C LEU A 249 -20.37 11.28 -20.66
N ARG A 250 -21.28 10.31 -20.86
CA ARG A 250 -22.48 10.51 -21.69
C ARG A 250 -23.34 11.65 -21.18
N HIS A 251 -23.53 11.75 -19.86
CA HIS A 251 -24.29 12.83 -19.24
C HIS A 251 -23.67 14.21 -19.52
N VAL A 252 -22.36 14.34 -19.33
CA VAL A 252 -21.65 15.62 -19.56
C VAL A 252 -21.63 15.97 -21.05
N LEU A 253 -21.51 14.99 -21.95
CA LEU A 253 -21.59 15.21 -23.40
C LEU A 253 -23.01 15.64 -23.82
N ALA A 254 -24.05 15.01 -23.30
CA ALA A 254 -25.45 15.37 -23.60
C ALA A 254 -25.82 16.78 -23.12
N ARG A 255 -25.13 17.30 -22.08
CA ARG A 255 -25.34 18.65 -21.53
C ARG A 255 -24.23 19.64 -21.94
N ALA A 256 -23.51 19.35 -23.02
CA ALA A 256 -22.44 20.22 -23.49
C ALA A 256 -22.96 21.61 -23.85
N ARG A 257 -22.32 22.64 -23.29
CA ARG A 257 -22.54 24.05 -23.63
C ARG A 257 -21.22 24.67 -24.11
N PRO A 258 -21.25 25.73 -24.93
CA PRO A 258 -20.05 26.44 -25.39
C PRO A 258 -19.49 27.36 -24.28
N THR A 259 -19.36 26.84 -23.06
CA THR A 259 -18.82 27.58 -21.92
C THR A 259 -17.54 26.92 -21.40
N PRO A 260 -16.56 27.70 -20.88
CA PRO A 260 -15.31 27.14 -20.37
C PRO A 260 -15.53 26.11 -19.27
N ALA A 261 -16.53 26.31 -18.41
CA ALA A 261 -16.90 25.35 -17.37
C ALA A 261 -17.36 24.01 -17.97
N SER A 262 -18.14 24.03 -19.04
CA SER A 262 -18.60 22.80 -19.71
C SER A 262 -17.46 22.08 -20.43
N VAL A 263 -16.53 22.82 -21.06
CA VAL A 263 -15.32 22.21 -21.65
C VAL A 263 -14.45 21.55 -20.57
N MET A 264 -14.23 22.24 -19.45
CA MET A 264 -13.43 21.70 -18.34
C MET A 264 -14.05 20.46 -17.69
N GLN A 265 -15.39 20.38 -17.58
CA GLN A 265 -16.09 19.18 -17.09
C GLN A 265 -15.84 17.96 -17.99
N ARG A 266 -15.76 18.14 -19.32
CA ARG A 266 -15.42 17.06 -20.25
C ARG A 266 -13.93 16.71 -20.17
N ALA A 267 -13.07 17.72 -20.13
CA ALA A 267 -11.63 17.56 -20.02
C ALA A 267 -11.22 16.84 -18.72
N GLU A 268 -11.99 16.99 -17.65
CA GLU A 268 -11.74 16.41 -16.32
C GLU A 268 -11.45 14.90 -16.35
N ILE A 269 -12.18 14.15 -17.18
CA ILE A 269 -12.00 12.69 -17.31
C ILE A 269 -10.63 12.38 -17.93
N VAL A 270 -10.20 13.15 -18.92
CA VAL A 270 -8.89 12.97 -19.56
C VAL A 270 -7.76 13.44 -18.64
N LEU A 271 -7.97 14.55 -17.91
CA LEU A 271 -6.97 15.13 -17.02
C LEU A 271 -6.64 14.22 -15.82
N HIS A 272 -7.65 13.54 -15.25
CA HIS A 272 -7.48 12.75 -14.03
C HIS A 272 -7.60 11.24 -14.24
N GLY A 273 -8.16 10.80 -15.37
CA GLY A 273 -8.26 9.39 -15.77
C GLY A 273 -8.84 8.50 -14.67
N GLN A 274 -8.03 7.55 -14.22
CA GLN A 274 -8.39 6.58 -13.17
C GLN A 274 -8.60 7.23 -11.79
N GLN A 275 -8.08 8.44 -11.56
CA GLN A 275 -8.22 9.19 -10.30
C GLN A 275 -9.41 10.16 -10.31
N HIS A 276 -10.32 10.07 -11.27
CA HIS A 276 -11.54 10.88 -11.29
C HIS A 276 -12.38 10.67 -10.00
N TRP A 277 -12.93 11.75 -9.43
CA TRP A 277 -13.68 11.73 -8.16
C TRP A 277 -14.76 10.64 -8.10
N LEU A 278 -15.47 10.38 -9.20
CA LEU A 278 -16.51 9.35 -9.25
C LEU A 278 -15.94 7.95 -8.94
N ARG A 279 -14.74 7.64 -9.45
CA ARG A 279 -14.08 6.36 -9.19
C ARG A 279 -13.60 6.28 -7.74
N GLN A 280 -13.12 7.41 -7.20
CA GLN A 280 -12.75 7.49 -5.78
C GLN A 280 -13.97 7.29 -4.87
N ALA A 281 -15.10 7.94 -5.18
CA ALA A 281 -16.35 7.77 -4.44
C ALA A 281 -16.83 6.32 -4.47
N LEU A 282 -16.84 5.67 -5.64
CA LEU A 282 -17.17 4.26 -5.76
C LEU A 282 -16.20 3.36 -4.99
N ALA A 283 -14.91 3.69 -4.95
CA ALA A 283 -13.92 2.94 -4.18
C ALA A 283 -14.14 3.07 -2.67
N VAL A 284 -14.49 4.27 -2.18
CA VAL A 284 -14.87 4.49 -0.78
C VAL A 284 -16.15 3.73 -0.44
N LEU A 285 -17.17 3.77 -1.32
CA LEU A 285 -18.41 2.99 -1.13
C LEU A 285 -18.14 1.49 -1.09
N LEU A 286 -17.27 0.98 -1.97
CA LEU A 286 -16.86 -0.43 -1.95
C LEU A 286 -16.13 -0.78 -0.64
N ALA A 287 -15.21 0.07 -0.19
CA ALA A 287 -14.50 -0.12 1.07
C ALA A 287 -15.45 -0.14 2.28
N LEU A 288 -16.43 0.78 2.31
CA LEU A 288 -17.49 0.81 3.29
C LEU A 288 -18.36 -0.44 3.25
N ALA A 289 -18.73 -0.92 2.07
CA ALA A 289 -19.50 -2.15 1.91
C ALA A 289 -18.73 -3.38 2.41
N ILE A 290 -17.42 -3.47 2.10
CA ILE A 290 -16.56 -4.54 2.60
C ILE A 290 -16.43 -4.45 4.12
N ALA A 291 -16.24 -3.26 4.68
CA ALA A 291 -16.19 -3.07 6.13
C ALA A 291 -17.52 -3.48 6.78
N ALA A 292 -18.66 -2.99 6.28
CA ALA A 292 -19.99 -3.34 6.79
C ALA A 292 -20.26 -4.84 6.71
N LEU A 293 -19.88 -5.50 5.61
CA LEU A 293 -20.02 -6.96 5.46
C LEU A 293 -19.11 -7.72 6.46
N SER A 294 -17.85 -7.31 6.57
CA SER A 294 -16.88 -7.93 7.49
C SER A 294 -17.33 -7.77 8.95
N LEU A 295 -17.92 -6.63 9.28
CA LEU A 295 -18.40 -6.33 10.61
C LEU A 295 -19.74 -7.01 10.91
N GLY A 296 -20.66 -7.01 9.94
CA GLY A 296 -21.93 -7.71 10.05
C GLY A 296 -21.75 -9.22 10.21
N THR A 297 -20.78 -9.80 9.50
CA THR A 297 -20.42 -11.21 9.69
C THR A 297 -19.84 -11.46 11.08
N VAL A 298 -18.89 -10.65 11.57
CA VAL A 298 -18.37 -10.77 12.94
C VAL A 298 -19.48 -10.62 13.99
N ALA A 299 -20.37 -9.65 13.82
CA ALA A 299 -21.51 -9.43 14.72
C ALA A 299 -22.43 -10.65 14.77
N ALA A 300 -22.79 -11.20 13.60
CA ALA A 300 -23.67 -12.36 13.49
C ALA A 300 -23.07 -13.65 14.08
N LEU A 301 -21.74 -13.74 14.19
CA LEU A 301 -21.04 -14.98 14.50
C LEU A 301 -20.47 -15.08 15.92
N GLY A 302 -20.48 -14.01 16.71
CA GLY A 302 -19.94 -14.08 18.08
C GLY A 302 -19.92 -12.77 18.88
N GLY A 303 -20.60 -11.73 18.39
CA GLY A 303 -20.64 -10.41 19.03
C GLY A 303 -19.43 -9.53 18.70
N LEU A 304 -19.64 -8.21 18.70
CA LEU A 304 -18.63 -7.22 18.26
C LEU A 304 -17.50 -6.99 19.29
N GLY A 305 -17.74 -7.29 20.56
CA GLY A 305 -16.77 -7.39 21.66
C GLY A 305 -15.57 -6.43 21.65
N LYS A 306 -14.41 -6.91 22.16
CA LYS A 306 -13.12 -6.19 22.11
C LYS A 306 -12.50 -6.16 20.70
N ALA A 307 -12.96 -7.01 19.78
CA ALA A 307 -12.44 -7.06 18.42
C ALA A 307 -12.69 -5.73 17.68
N TRP A 308 -13.84 -5.10 17.95
CA TRP A 308 -14.18 -3.79 17.39
C TRP A 308 -13.21 -2.69 17.82
N THR A 309 -12.96 -2.56 19.13
CA THR A 309 -12.13 -1.47 19.67
C THR A 309 -10.67 -1.59 19.24
N HIS A 310 -10.13 -2.81 19.13
CA HIS A 310 -8.76 -3.03 18.68
C HIS A 310 -8.62 -2.94 17.15
N GLY A 311 -9.66 -3.31 16.40
CA GLY A 311 -9.67 -3.27 14.93
C GLY A 311 -9.97 -1.90 14.34
N ALA A 312 -10.71 -1.04 15.05
CA ALA A 312 -11.20 0.24 14.54
C ALA A 312 -10.07 1.17 14.05
N PHE A 313 -8.94 1.19 14.77
CA PHE A 313 -7.78 1.99 14.36
C PHE A 313 -7.21 1.54 13.00
N GLY A 314 -7.04 0.23 12.81
CA GLY A 314 -6.59 -0.34 11.54
C GLY A 314 -7.57 -0.10 10.40
N MET A 315 -8.88 -0.26 10.67
CA MET A 315 -9.94 0.05 9.70
C MET A 315 -9.95 1.53 9.32
N ALA A 316 -9.75 2.43 10.29
CA ALA A 316 -9.69 3.86 10.05
C ALA A 316 -8.50 4.24 9.16
N ILE A 317 -7.32 3.67 9.40
CA ILE A 317 -6.15 3.85 8.53
C ILE A 317 -6.44 3.33 7.11
N GLY A 318 -7.07 2.16 7.00
CA GLY A 318 -7.46 1.57 5.71
C GLY A 318 -8.41 2.47 4.92
N LEU A 319 -9.51 2.90 5.55
CA LEU A 319 -10.49 3.80 4.95
C LEU A 319 -9.86 5.14 4.55
N ALA A 320 -9.09 5.76 5.44
CA ALA A 320 -8.42 7.02 5.15
C ALA A 320 -7.42 6.88 3.99
N SER A 321 -6.67 5.78 3.96
CA SER A 321 -5.73 5.49 2.87
C SER A 321 -6.44 5.27 1.54
N MET A 322 -7.57 4.55 1.51
CA MET A 322 -8.34 4.30 0.29
C MET A 322 -9.02 5.56 -0.24
N GLY A 323 -9.55 6.40 0.65
CA GLY A 323 -10.25 7.64 0.27
C GLY A 323 -9.31 8.79 -0.10
N ILE A 324 -8.23 8.99 0.65
CA ILE A 324 -7.40 10.20 0.56
C ILE A 324 -6.21 10.02 -0.38
N ASN A 325 -5.51 8.88 -0.33
CA ASN A 325 -4.30 8.68 -1.15
C ASN A 325 -4.52 8.80 -2.67
N PRO A 326 -5.68 8.46 -3.26
CA PRO A 326 -5.97 8.78 -4.66
C PRO A 326 -5.79 10.25 -5.03
N SER A 327 -6.19 11.16 -4.14
CA SER A 327 -6.05 12.59 -4.37
C SER A 327 -4.59 13.01 -4.49
N PHE A 328 -3.69 12.44 -3.67
CA PHE A 328 -2.26 12.74 -3.76
C PHE A 328 -1.60 12.28 -5.08
N ALA A 329 -2.22 11.39 -5.83
CA ALA A 329 -1.75 10.93 -7.14
C ALA A 329 -2.20 11.84 -8.30
N LEU A 330 -3.13 12.78 -8.09
CA LEU A 330 -3.66 13.66 -9.16
C LEU A 330 -2.55 14.43 -9.91
N PRO A 331 -1.52 15.00 -9.25
CA PRO A 331 -0.41 15.65 -9.97
C PRO A 331 0.40 14.69 -10.85
N GLY A 332 0.58 13.45 -10.40
CA GLY A 332 1.27 12.42 -11.18
C GLY A 332 0.48 12.04 -12.44
N MET A 333 -0.84 11.95 -12.33
CA MET A 333 -1.71 11.73 -13.49
C MET A 333 -1.64 12.87 -14.50
N LEU A 334 -1.60 14.13 -14.04
CA LEU A 334 -1.40 15.26 -14.93
C LEU A 334 -0.06 15.18 -15.67
N TRP A 335 1.02 14.74 -15.01
CA TRP A 335 2.31 14.56 -15.68
C TRP A 335 2.27 13.49 -16.78
N HIS A 336 1.66 12.34 -16.48
CA HIS A 336 1.60 11.24 -17.43
C HIS A 336 0.68 11.56 -18.61
N GLY A 337 -0.41 12.29 -18.37
CA GLY A 337 -1.37 12.74 -19.39
C GLY A 337 -0.93 13.96 -20.21
N ARG A 338 0.35 14.34 -20.16
CA ARG A 338 0.85 15.60 -20.74
C ARG A 338 0.75 15.67 -22.26
N ARG A 339 0.76 14.51 -22.94
CA ARG A 339 0.59 14.42 -24.40
C ARG A 339 -0.88 14.63 -24.77
N GLU A 340 -1.80 13.98 -24.07
CA GLU A 340 -3.24 14.19 -24.23
C GLU A 340 -3.65 15.62 -23.89
N GLN A 341 -3.04 16.22 -22.85
CA GLN A 341 -3.25 17.62 -22.49
C GLN A 341 -2.87 18.59 -23.61
N ALA A 342 -1.81 18.32 -24.35
CA ALA A 342 -1.42 19.15 -25.49
C ALA A 342 -2.49 19.13 -26.59
N LEU A 343 -3.17 17.98 -26.78
CA LEU A 343 -4.31 17.88 -27.70
C LEU A 343 -5.55 18.61 -27.14
N LEU A 344 -5.81 18.53 -25.83
CA LEU A 344 -6.92 19.25 -25.20
C LEU A 344 -6.79 20.78 -25.33
N GLN A 345 -5.57 21.31 -25.43
CA GLN A 345 -5.34 22.74 -25.62
C GLN A 345 -5.82 23.26 -26.99
N LEU A 346 -5.99 22.37 -27.97
CA LEU A 346 -6.51 22.70 -29.29
C LEU A 346 -8.05 22.74 -29.34
N LEU A 347 -8.74 22.34 -28.26
CA LEU A 347 -10.19 22.30 -28.24
C LEU A 347 -10.80 23.72 -28.14
N PRO A 348 -11.84 24.03 -28.93
CA PRO A 348 -12.52 25.31 -28.84
C PRO A 348 -13.17 25.48 -27.46
N GLY A 349 -12.99 26.66 -26.87
CA GLY A 349 -13.54 27.01 -25.55
C GLY A 349 -12.74 26.49 -24.35
N MET A 350 -11.61 25.81 -24.57
CA MET A 350 -10.69 25.45 -23.48
C MET A 350 -10.10 26.73 -22.86
N PRO A 351 -10.16 26.93 -21.53
CA PRO A 351 -9.50 28.07 -20.89
C PRO A 351 -8.01 28.06 -21.21
N GLN A 352 -7.43 29.25 -21.39
CA GLN A 352 -6.00 29.45 -21.68
C GLN A 352 -5.32 30.20 -20.54
N GLY A 353 -3.99 30.19 -20.50
CA GLY A 353 -3.21 31.00 -19.55
C GLY A 353 -3.47 30.66 -18.08
N ALA A 354 -3.48 31.70 -17.25
CA ALA A 354 -3.78 31.61 -15.82
C ALA A 354 -5.21 31.12 -15.53
N ALA A 355 -6.16 31.28 -16.46
CA ALA A 355 -7.52 30.75 -16.30
C ALA A 355 -7.51 29.21 -16.32
N GLN A 356 -6.70 28.59 -17.18
CA GLN A 356 -6.52 27.14 -17.20
C GLN A 356 -5.89 26.62 -15.91
N ASN A 357 -4.83 27.28 -15.44
CA ASN A 357 -4.15 26.91 -14.19
C ASN A 357 -5.12 26.94 -12.99
N ARG A 358 -5.95 27.99 -12.89
CA ARG A 358 -7.00 28.09 -11.86
C ARG A 358 -8.05 26.99 -12.01
N ALA A 359 -8.50 26.71 -13.23
CA ALA A 359 -9.51 25.68 -13.47
C ALA A 359 -9.01 24.29 -13.09
N VAL A 360 -7.78 23.93 -13.46
CA VAL A 360 -7.16 22.65 -13.10
C VAL A 360 -6.94 22.54 -11.59
N ALA A 361 -6.39 23.58 -10.96
CA ALA A 361 -6.19 23.60 -9.52
C ALA A 361 -7.52 23.49 -8.74
N TRP A 362 -8.57 24.17 -9.22
CA TRP A 362 -9.91 24.04 -8.65
C TRP A 362 -10.49 22.64 -8.79
N LEU A 363 -10.33 21.99 -9.95
CA LEU A 363 -10.78 20.61 -10.14
C LEU A 363 -10.08 19.65 -9.18
N GLN A 364 -8.76 19.78 -9.01
CA GLN A 364 -8.01 18.94 -8.07
C GLN A 364 -8.43 19.18 -6.62
N LEU A 365 -8.61 20.45 -6.23
CA LEU A 365 -9.09 20.79 -4.90
C LEU A 365 -10.50 20.23 -4.66
N ARG A 366 -11.39 20.34 -5.65
CA ARG A 366 -12.74 19.76 -5.58
C ARG A 366 -12.70 18.24 -5.40
N HIS A 367 -11.83 17.53 -6.11
CA HIS A 367 -11.66 16.08 -5.96
C HIS A 367 -11.21 15.74 -4.54
N ALA A 368 -10.21 16.45 -4.04
CA ALA A 368 -9.68 16.21 -2.70
C ALA A 368 -10.66 16.56 -1.59
N LEU A 369 -11.43 17.64 -1.74
CA LEU A 369 -12.48 17.99 -0.79
C LEU A 369 -13.61 16.96 -0.80
N LEU A 370 -14.04 16.48 -1.97
CA LEU A 370 -15.03 15.39 -2.06
C LEU A 370 -14.50 14.12 -1.41
N ALA A 371 -13.27 13.72 -1.73
CA ALA A 371 -12.62 12.56 -1.13
C ALA A 371 -12.51 12.70 0.38
N TRP A 372 -12.10 13.87 0.87
CA TRP A 372 -12.03 14.19 2.28
C TRP A 372 -13.40 14.09 2.95
N THR A 373 -14.44 14.72 2.39
CA THR A 373 -15.80 14.67 2.95
C THR A 373 -16.33 13.24 3.02
N LEU A 374 -16.22 12.46 1.95
CA LEU A 374 -16.67 11.07 1.93
C LEU A 374 -15.90 10.21 2.93
N THR A 375 -14.59 10.44 3.05
CA THR A 375 -13.75 9.72 4.03
C THR A 375 -14.10 10.11 5.46
N THR A 376 -14.30 11.40 5.75
CA THR A 376 -14.72 11.88 7.07
C THR A 376 -16.09 11.31 7.45
N LEU A 377 -17.04 11.29 6.51
CA LEU A 377 -18.35 10.67 6.71
C LEU A 377 -18.26 9.15 6.92
N ALA A 378 -17.28 8.48 6.31
CA ALA A 378 -17.00 7.05 6.55
C ALA A 378 -16.35 6.81 7.92
N LEU A 379 -15.46 7.71 8.36
CA LEU A 379 -14.74 7.60 9.63
C LEU A 379 -15.58 7.97 10.83
N ALA A 380 -16.53 8.91 10.71
CA ALA A 380 -17.41 9.35 11.79
C ALA A 380 -18.20 8.20 12.45
N PRO A 381 -18.93 7.32 11.72
CA PRO A 381 -19.63 6.21 12.34
C PRO A 381 -18.67 5.18 12.95
N LEU A 382 -17.50 4.98 12.34
CA LEU A 382 -16.47 4.09 12.89
C LEU A 382 -15.92 4.64 14.22
N ALA A 383 -15.61 5.94 14.28
CA ALA A 383 -15.14 6.64 15.47
C ALA A 383 -16.19 6.62 16.59
N TRP A 384 -17.45 6.87 16.24
CA TRP A 384 -18.57 6.81 17.16
C TRP A 384 -18.75 5.40 17.73
N ALA A 385 -18.82 4.38 16.88
CA ALA A 385 -19.02 3.01 17.31
C ALA A 385 -17.82 2.45 18.09
N ALA A 386 -16.61 2.96 17.85
CA ALA A 386 -15.40 2.57 18.60
C ALA A 386 -15.19 3.37 19.90
N ASP A 387 -16.05 4.35 20.18
CA ASP A 387 -15.86 5.35 21.26
C ASP A 387 -14.46 5.99 21.23
N ASP A 388 -13.93 6.21 20.01
CA ASP A 388 -12.64 6.86 19.80
C ASP A 388 -12.76 8.00 18.77
N PRO A 389 -13.20 9.20 19.20
CA PRO A 389 -13.27 10.36 18.31
C PRO A 389 -11.89 10.78 17.76
N ALA A 390 -10.77 10.31 18.34
CA ALA A 390 -9.45 10.63 17.82
C ALA A 390 -9.18 10.01 16.45
N LEU A 391 -9.96 9.00 16.02
CA LEU A 391 -9.86 8.43 14.65
C LEU A 391 -10.12 9.49 13.56
N LEU A 392 -10.87 10.56 13.87
CA LEU A 392 -11.11 11.68 12.95
C LEU A 392 -9.84 12.52 12.69
N CYS A 393 -8.79 12.39 13.51
CA CYS A 393 -7.50 13.03 13.26
C CYS A 393 -6.87 12.59 11.93
N LEU A 394 -7.20 11.40 11.43
CA LEU A 394 -6.81 10.95 10.10
C LEU A 394 -7.38 11.89 9.03
N ALA A 395 -8.68 12.20 9.07
CA ALA A 395 -9.27 13.13 8.12
C ALA A 395 -8.66 14.54 8.24
N PHE A 396 -8.40 15.02 9.45
CA PHE A 396 -7.82 16.34 9.66
C PHE A 396 -6.37 16.44 9.16
N GLY A 397 -5.57 15.38 9.29
CA GLY A 397 -4.20 15.37 8.75
C GLY A 397 -4.13 15.51 7.23
N ALA A 398 -5.20 15.19 6.51
CA ALA A 398 -5.21 15.23 5.05
C ALA A 398 -5.42 16.62 4.45
N LEU A 399 -6.16 17.51 5.11
CA LEU A 399 -6.53 18.82 4.56
C LEU A 399 -5.31 19.71 4.22
N PRO A 400 -4.36 19.97 5.15
CA PRO A 400 -3.28 20.91 4.85
C PRO A 400 -2.33 20.36 3.79
N LEU A 401 -2.19 19.03 3.73
CA LEU A 401 -1.42 18.37 2.69
C LEU A 401 -2.12 18.39 1.34
N SER A 402 -3.44 18.22 1.30
CA SER A 402 -4.20 18.36 0.06
C SER A 402 -4.03 19.77 -0.52
N ALA A 403 -4.15 20.80 0.31
CA ALA A 403 -3.91 22.19 -0.11
C ALA A 403 -2.46 22.42 -0.58
N ALA A 404 -1.47 21.96 0.19
CA ALA A 404 -0.05 22.16 -0.14
C ALA A 404 0.41 21.37 -1.38
N TRP A 405 -0.13 20.16 -1.57
CA TRP A 405 0.32 19.21 -2.59
C TRP A 405 -0.36 19.38 -3.93
N LEU A 406 -1.67 19.66 -3.93
CA LEU A 406 -2.48 19.74 -5.15
C LEU A 406 -2.39 21.10 -5.84
N LEU A 407 -2.22 22.18 -5.07
CA LEU A 407 -2.11 23.52 -5.63
C LEU A 407 -0.70 23.82 -6.15
N ARG A 408 -0.19 22.96 -7.04
CA ARG A 408 1.07 23.11 -7.74
C ARG A 408 0.85 23.68 -9.13
N ALA A 409 1.69 24.61 -9.53
CA ALA A 409 1.70 25.10 -10.90
C ALA A 409 2.09 23.95 -11.85
N PRO A 410 1.22 23.53 -12.80
CA PRO A 410 1.48 22.35 -13.61
C PRO A 410 2.77 22.44 -14.45
N ALA A 411 3.11 23.64 -14.93
CA ALA A 411 4.33 23.89 -15.70
C ALA A 411 5.64 23.61 -14.94
N ALA A 412 5.62 23.71 -13.60
CA ALA A 412 6.77 23.49 -12.73
C ALA A 412 6.79 22.09 -12.09
N MET A 413 5.88 21.21 -12.51
CA MET A 413 5.95 19.80 -12.11
C MET A 413 7.26 19.19 -12.63
N ARG A 414 7.74 18.16 -11.94
CA ARG A 414 8.87 17.33 -12.39
C ARG A 414 8.36 15.92 -12.66
N ALA A 415 9.15 15.14 -13.38
CA ALA A 415 8.84 13.73 -13.61
C ALA A 415 8.58 13.04 -12.27
N PRO A 416 7.43 12.34 -12.13
CA PRO A 416 7.09 11.69 -10.90
C PRO A 416 8.04 10.51 -10.71
N SER A 417 8.65 10.46 -9.54
CA SER A 417 9.43 9.34 -9.03
C SER A 417 8.64 8.61 -7.94
N SER A 418 9.13 7.43 -7.54
CA SER A 418 8.64 6.72 -6.35
C SER A 418 8.53 7.63 -5.12
N TRP A 419 9.43 8.60 -5.00
CA TRP A 419 9.42 9.55 -3.91
C TRP A 419 8.28 10.55 -3.96
N THR A 420 8.01 11.09 -5.15
CA THR A 420 6.90 12.01 -5.30
C THR A 420 5.54 11.33 -5.07
N ALA A 421 5.44 10.00 -5.20
CA ALA A 421 4.25 9.26 -4.84
C ALA A 421 4.16 8.92 -3.33
N VAL A 422 5.27 8.55 -2.70
CA VAL A 422 5.30 8.11 -1.29
C VAL A 422 5.29 9.28 -0.30
N LEU A 423 6.02 10.36 -0.59
CA LEU A 423 6.17 11.50 0.33
C LEU A 423 4.83 12.10 0.81
N PRO A 424 3.82 12.36 -0.03
CA PRO A 424 2.56 12.92 0.45
C PRO A 424 1.80 11.95 1.36
N VAL A 425 1.85 10.65 1.07
CA VAL A 425 1.21 9.61 1.91
C VAL A 425 1.90 9.52 3.26
N LEU A 426 3.23 9.54 3.27
CA LEU A 426 3.99 9.52 4.53
C LEU A 426 3.73 10.78 5.35
N ALA A 427 3.81 11.97 4.74
CA ALA A 427 3.52 13.23 5.40
C ALA A 427 2.11 13.23 6.00
N PHE A 428 1.15 12.64 5.30
CA PHE A 428 -0.23 12.47 5.75
C PHE A 428 -0.31 11.59 7.00
N LEU A 429 0.31 10.42 6.97
CA LEU A 429 0.32 9.52 8.13
C LEU A 429 1.02 10.16 9.34
N LEU A 430 2.14 10.86 9.12
CA LEU A 430 2.86 11.55 10.19
C LEU A 430 2.05 12.69 10.79
N LEU A 431 1.38 13.50 9.96
CA LEU A 431 0.55 14.60 10.46
C LEU A 431 -0.68 14.09 11.19
N ALA A 432 -1.36 13.07 10.64
CA ALA A 432 -2.48 12.42 11.29
C ALA A 432 -2.08 11.80 12.64
N TRP A 433 -0.93 11.14 12.69
CA TRP A 433 -0.37 10.59 13.93
C TRP A 433 -0.02 11.68 14.93
N GLY A 434 0.58 12.79 14.49
CA GLY A 434 0.88 13.94 15.34
C GLY A 434 -0.38 14.55 15.97
N LEU A 435 -1.45 14.70 15.19
CA LEU A 435 -2.75 15.16 15.70
C LEU A 435 -3.38 14.14 16.66
N TYR A 436 -3.29 12.85 16.36
CA TYR A 436 -3.76 11.77 17.23
C TYR A 436 -3.01 11.76 18.58
N ALA A 437 -1.69 11.87 18.54
CA ALA A 437 -0.84 11.96 19.72
C ALA A 437 -1.14 13.22 20.54
N ALA A 438 -1.32 14.37 19.88
CA ALA A 438 -1.71 15.60 20.56
C ALA A 438 -3.08 15.48 21.25
N LYS A 439 -4.05 14.78 20.65
CA LYS A 439 -5.34 14.47 21.29
C LYS A 439 -5.16 13.57 22.52
N ARG A 440 -4.37 12.51 22.40
CA ARG A 440 -4.24 11.45 23.42
C ARG A 440 -3.31 11.82 24.58
N GLN A 441 -2.21 12.52 24.31
CA GLN A 441 -1.17 12.83 25.29
C GLN A 441 -1.33 14.23 25.87
N LEU A 442 -1.72 15.22 25.05
CA LEU A 442 -1.88 16.61 25.48
C LEU A 442 -3.33 16.97 25.80
N GLY A 443 -4.27 16.04 25.62
CA GLY A 443 -5.69 16.24 25.92
C GLY A 443 -6.39 17.27 25.03
N LEU A 444 -5.77 17.73 23.93
CA LEU A 444 -6.32 18.82 23.12
C LEU A 444 -7.73 18.50 22.60
N PRO A 445 -8.70 19.44 22.66
CA PRO A 445 -10.04 19.17 22.19
C PRO A 445 -10.06 18.96 20.67
N LEU A 446 -10.90 18.04 20.20
CA LEU A 446 -10.97 17.68 18.78
C LEU A 446 -11.30 18.90 17.90
N ALA A 447 -12.16 19.81 18.40
CA ALA A 447 -12.51 21.05 17.73
C ALA A 447 -11.28 21.97 17.50
N ALA A 448 -10.35 22.04 18.45
CA ALA A 448 -9.12 22.81 18.28
C ALA A 448 -8.21 22.19 17.21
N LEU A 449 -8.06 20.86 17.20
CA LEU A 449 -7.27 20.16 16.18
C LEU A 449 -7.89 20.33 14.78
N ALA A 450 -9.21 20.26 14.67
CA ALA A 450 -9.93 20.55 13.43
C ALA A 450 -9.73 22.01 13.00
N GLY A 451 -9.85 22.98 13.91
CA GLY A 451 -9.60 24.39 13.66
C GLY A 451 -8.18 24.67 13.18
N LEU A 452 -7.17 24.07 13.82
CA LEU A 452 -5.76 24.16 13.40
C LEU A 452 -5.56 23.58 12.00
N SER A 453 -6.13 22.42 11.71
CA SER A 453 -6.04 21.79 10.39
C SER A 453 -6.68 22.66 9.30
N VAL A 454 -7.90 23.15 9.53
CA VAL A 454 -8.61 24.03 8.59
C VAL A 454 -7.85 25.34 8.41
N GLY A 455 -7.41 25.98 9.49
CA GLY A 455 -6.63 27.22 9.44
C GLY A 455 -5.32 27.06 8.65
N ALA A 456 -4.56 26.00 8.93
CA ALA A 456 -3.35 25.68 8.17
C ALA A 456 -3.66 25.43 6.68
N SER A 457 -4.74 24.73 6.38
CA SER A 457 -5.17 24.43 5.01
C SER A 457 -5.56 25.69 4.23
N LEU A 458 -6.28 26.62 4.86
CA LEU A 458 -6.67 27.90 4.26
C LEU A 458 -5.44 28.79 4.03
N ALA A 459 -4.53 28.88 5.00
CA ALA A 459 -3.30 29.66 4.87
C ALA A 459 -2.40 29.12 3.73
N LEU A 460 -2.14 27.81 3.73
CA LEU A 460 -1.38 27.13 2.68
C LEU A 460 -2.09 27.24 1.32
N GLY A 461 -3.41 27.06 1.33
CA GLY A 461 -4.28 27.18 0.16
C GLY A 461 -4.20 28.56 -0.48
N ALA A 462 -4.38 29.63 0.30
CA ALA A 462 -4.30 31.01 -0.17
C ALA A 462 -2.91 31.34 -0.74
N TRP A 463 -1.84 30.93 -0.04
CA TRP A 463 -0.47 31.13 -0.51
C TRP A 463 -0.19 30.41 -1.83
N ARG A 464 -0.56 29.13 -1.94
CA ARG A 464 -0.39 28.33 -3.15
C ARG A 464 -1.28 28.80 -4.30
N TRP A 465 -2.52 29.18 -4.01
CA TRP A 465 -3.45 29.71 -5.00
C TRP A 465 -2.89 30.96 -5.67
N ARG A 466 -2.31 31.89 -4.90
CA ARG A 466 -1.61 33.07 -5.45
C ARG A 466 -0.48 32.66 -6.40
N ARG A 467 0.30 31.63 -6.07
CA ARG A 467 1.37 31.11 -6.94
C ARG A 467 0.82 30.49 -8.23
N VAL A 468 -0.26 29.72 -8.14
CA VAL A 468 -0.94 29.13 -9.32
C VAL A 468 -1.47 30.22 -10.24
N CYS A 469 -2.10 31.26 -9.68
CA CYS A 469 -2.62 32.40 -10.45
C CYS A 469 -1.51 33.20 -11.17
N ARG A 470 -0.32 33.29 -10.56
CA ARG A 470 0.84 33.99 -11.15
C ARG A 470 1.65 33.13 -12.12
N ALA A 471 1.33 31.84 -12.25
CA ALA A 471 2.09 30.95 -13.13
C ALA A 471 1.78 31.26 -14.61
N PRO A 472 2.80 31.61 -15.43
CA PRO A 472 2.57 32.20 -16.76
C PRO A 472 2.17 31.21 -17.86
N ARG A 473 2.19 29.88 -17.63
CA ARG A 473 2.03 28.89 -18.72
C ARG A 473 0.98 27.81 -18.41
N PRO A 474 0.16 27.37 -19.39
CA PRO A 474 -1.15 26.76 -19.09
C PRO A 474 -1.16 25.22 -19.05
N LEU A 475 -0.11 24.54 -19.57
CA LEU A 475 0.24 23.09 -19.61
C LEU A 475 1.03 22.85 -20.93
N PRO A 476 1.74 21.72 -21.22
CA PRO A 476 1.79 20.38 -20.68
C PRO A 476 2.76 20.31 -19.50
N ALA A 477 2.36 19.57 -18.48
CA ALA A 477 3.11 19.48 -17.23
C ALA A 477 4.59 19.14 -17.49
N GLY A 478 5.50 19.87 -16.82
CA GLY A 478 6.93 19.56 -16.89
C GLY A 478 7.80 20.22 -17.92
N ARG A 479 7.31 21.24 -18.63
CA ARG A 479 8.12 21.92 -19.64
C ARG A 479 9.39 22.63 -19.10
N LEU A 480 9.50 22.84 -17.79
CA LEU A 480 10.60 23.59 -17.17
C LEU A 480 11.51 22.73 -16.27
N GLY A 481 11.28 21.42 -16.18
CA GLY A 481 11.82 20.56 -15.13
C GLY A 481 12.58 19.35 -15.63
#